data_AF-A0AAI9ER29-F1
#
_entry.id   AF-A0AAI9ER29-F1
#
_cell.length_a   1.000
_cell.length_b   1.000
_cell.length_c   1.000
_cell.angle_alpha   90.00
_cell.angle_beta   90.00
_cell.angle_gamma   90.00
#
_symmetry.space_group_name_H-M   'P 1'
#
loop_
_entity.id
_entity.type
_entity.pdbx_description
1 polymer ?
#
loop_
_entity_poly.entity_id
_entity_poly.type
_entity_poly.pdbx_seq_one_letter_code
_entity_poly.pdbx_strand_id
1 'polypeptide(L)'
;MKLTIPANYVHTRATQFFDISNLPAALLSHHNTKAGVYGRLSVMQGAVKYFGFSDAESTTADLELVIEAGHFGISPPEKWHQIGVAAVPQ
;
A
#
# COMPACT_ATOMS: atom_id res chain seq x y z
N MET A 1 -13.73 9.99 -6.08
CA MET A 1 -13.77 8.80 -6.96
C MET A 1 -13.02 7.67 -6.27
N LYS A 2 -13.61 6.47 -6.16
CA LYS A 2 -12.93 5.29 -5.61
C LYS A 2 -12.07 4.68 -6.72
N LEU A 3 -10.75 4.62 -6.53
CA LEU A 3 -9.83 4.00 -7.48
C LEU A 3 -10.16 2.50 -7.63
N THR A 4 -10.22 2.00 -8.87
CA THR A 4 -10.46 0.58 -9.18
C THR A 4 -9.44 0.07 -10.18
N ILE A 5 -9.00 -1.18 -10.03
CA ILE A 5 -8.16 -1.84 -11.04
C ILE A 5 -9.06 -2.18 -12.24
N PRO A 6 -8.71 -1.79 -13.47
CA PRO A 6 -9.50 -2.11 -14.66
C PRO A 6 -9.64 -3.62 -14.86
N ALA A 7 -10.81 -4.08 -15.31
CA ALA A 7 -11.15 -5.51 -15.38
C ALA A 7 -10.29 -6.33 -16.35
N ASN A 8 -9.61 -5.68 -17.30
CA ASN A 8 -8.70 -6.34 -18.24
C ASN A 8 -7.30 -6.62 -17.67
N TYR A 9 -7.00 -6.15 -16.45
CA TYR A 9 -5.74 -6.47 -15.78
C TYR A 9 -5.77 -7.90 -15.24
N VAL A 10 -4.61 -8.55 -15.27
CA VAL A 10 -4.44 -9.92 -14.76
C VAL A 10 -3.56 -9.90 -13.50
N HIS A 11 -3.84 -10.82 -12.58
CA HIS A 11 -3.00 -11.02 -11.41
C HIS A 11 -1.67 -11.66 -11.82
N THR A 12 -0.55 -11.01 -11.50
CA THR A 12 0.79 -11.48 -11.91
C THR A 12 1.61 -12.06 -10.75
N ARG A 13 1.48 -11.51 -9.54
CA ARG A 13 2.23 -11.94 -8.36
C ARG A 13 1.52 -11.52 -7.07
N ALA A 14 1.66 -12.34 -6.03
CA ALA A 14 1.34 -12.00 -4.66
C ALA A 14 2.57 -12.22 -3.76
N THR A 15 2.66 -11.46 -2.67
CA THR A 15 3.60 -11.74 -1.58
C THR A 15 3.01 -12.81 -0.65
N GLN A 16 3.85 -13.36 0.23
CA GLN A 16 3.36 -14.02 1.43
C GLN A 16 2.69 -12.99 2.37
N PHE A 17 2.06 -13.48 3.45
CA PHE A 17 1.63 -12.61 4.53
C PHE A 17 2.83 -12.02 5.26
N PHE A 18 2.68 -10.74 5.63
CA PHE A 18 3.64 -10.05 6.47
C PHE A 18 3.01 -9.63 7.79
N ASP A 19 3.82 -9.68 8.85
CA ASP A 19 3.57 -9.07 10.14
C ASP A 19 4.80 -8.24 10.56
N ILE A 20 4.75 -7.67 11.76
CA ILE A 20 5.81 -6.78 12.26
C ILE A 20 7.18 -7.49 12.34
N SER A 21 7.22 -8.82 12.46
CA SER A 21 8.46 -9.60 12.58
C SER A 21 9.16 -9.88 11.25
N ASN A 22 8.43 -9.90 10.13
CA ASN A 22 8.95 -10.32 8.82
C ASN A 22 8.67 -9.33 7.68
N LEU A 23 8.10 -8.15 8.00
CA LEU A 23 7.82 -7.12 7.02
C LEU A 23 9.12 -6.61 6.38
N PRO A 24 9.24 -6.64 5.04
CA PRO A 24 10.40 -6.07 4.37
C PRO A 24 10.53 -4.57 4.63
N ALA A 25 11.70 -4.14 5.10
CA ALA A 25 11.98 -2.74 5.40
C ALA A 25 11.75 -1.79 4.21
N ALA A 26 11.93 -2.29 2.97
CA ALA A 26 11.66 -1.52 1.75
C ALA A 26 10.21 -1.01 1.64
N LEU A 27 9.23 -1.72 2.24
CA LEU A 27 7.83 -1.29 2.24
C LEU A 27 7.56 -0.13 3.22
N LEU A 28 8.42 0.03 4.22
CA LEU A 28 8.36 1.13 5.20
C LEU A 28 9.02 2.42 4.68
N SER A 29 9.71 2.35 3.54
CA SER A 29 10.34 3.49 2.86
C SER A 29 9.63 3.83 1.56
N HIS A 30 9.95 5.00 0.98
CA HIS A 30 9.46 5.39 -0.35
C HIS A 30 9.72 4.34 -1.42
N HIS A 31 8.64 3.87 -2.03
CA HIS A 31 8.68 3.00 -3.19
C HIS A 31 7.44 3.20 -4.07
N ASN A 32 7.44 2.59 -5.24
CA ASN A 32 6.28 2.53 -6.11
C ASN A 32 6.21 1.18 -6.84
N THR A 33 5.12 0.98 -7.59
CA THR A 33 5.02 -0.11 -8.55
C THR A 33 5.52 0.35 -9.92
N LYS A 34 5.88 -0.61 -10.78
CA LYS A 34 6.30 -0.33 -12.16
C LYS A 34 5.15 0.28 -12.99
N ALA A 35 5.51 0.94 -14.10
CA ALA A 35 4.57 1.36 -15.13
C ALA A 35 3.59 0.24 -15.50
N GLY A 36 2.30 0.55 -15.53
CA GLY A 36 1.24 -0.41 -15.82
C GLY A 36 1.02 -1.50 -14.76
N VAL A 37 1.56 -1.39 -13.54
CA VAL A 37 1.34 -2.35 -12.45
C VAL A 37 0.57 -1.69 -11.30
N TYR A 38 -0.61 -2.22 -10.98
CA TYR A 38 -1.35 -1.83 -9.78
C TYR A 38 -0.91 -2.67 -8.58
N GLY A 39 -0.70 -2.02 -7.43
CA GLY A 39 -0.56 -2.70 -6.14
C GLY A 39 -1.92 -2.80 -5.45
N ARG A 40 -2.24 -3.97 -4.86
CA ARG A 40 -3.40 -4.12 -3.96
C ARG A 40 -2.93 -4.62 -2.60
N LEU A 41 -3.03 -3.76 -1.59
CA LEU A 41 -2.66 -4.08 -0.20
C LEU A 41 -3.92 -4.50 0.56
N SER A 42 -4.05 -5.78 0.88
CA SER A 42 -5.20 -6.32 1.64
C SER A 42 -4.78 -6.61 3.08
N VAL A 43 -5.55 -6.12 4.05
CA VAL A 43 -5.23 -6.31 5.47
C VAL A 43 -6.08 -7.44 6.03
N MET A 44 -5.41 -8.48 6.52
CA MET A 44 -6.09 -9.66 7.08
C MET A 44 -6.41 -9.51 8.57
N GLN A 45 -5.53 -8.84 9.32
CA GLN A 45 -5.66 -8.62 10.77
C GLN A 45 -5.06 -7.27 11.14
N GLY A 46 -5.64 -6.60 12.13
CA GLY A 46 -5.20 -5.29 12.60
C GLY A 46 -5.49 -4.19 11.58
N ALA A 47 -4.56 -3.25 11.46
CA ALA A 47 -4.65 -2.15 10.50
C ALA A 47 -3.27 -1.75 9.98
N VAL A 48 -3.24 -1.17 8.76
CA VAL A 48 -2.04 -0.65 8.13
C VAL A 48 -2.28 0.80 7.73
N LYS A 49 -1.32 1.68 8.04
CA LYS A 49 -1.33 3.06 7.54
C LYS A 49 -0.70 3.08 6.15
N TYR A 50 -1.32 3.82 5.23
CA TYR A 50 -0.80 4.05 3.89
C TYR A 50 -0.56 5.54 3.71
N PHE A 51 0.60 5.90 3.17
CA PHE A 51 0.97 7.27 2.85
C PHE A 51 1.30 7.33 1.36
N GLY A 52 0.59 8.17 0.61
CA GLY A 52 0.86 8.48 -0.79
C GLY A 52 1.58 9.81 -0.93
N PHE A 53 2.42 9.93 -1.96
CA PHE A 53 3.25 11.12 -2.21
C PHE A 53 3.20 11.51 -3.69
N SER A 54 3.33 12.80 -3.98
CA SER A 54 3.28 13.30 -5.36
C SER A 54 4.43 12.76 -6.22
N ASP A 55 5.61 12.60 -5.63
CA ASP A 55 6.83 12.14 -6.31
C ASP A 55 7.83 11.51 -5.31
N ALA A 56 9.02 11.15 -5.81
CA ALA A 56 10.08 10.46 -5.06
C ALA A 56 10.68 11.29 -3.93
N GLU A 57 10.70 12.62 -4.10
CA GLU A 57 11.41 13.56 -3.22
C GLU A 57 10.47 14.22 -2.20
N SER A 58 9.16 14.06 -2.40
CA SER A 58 8.10 14.65 -1.58
C SER A 58 8.14 14.12 -0.14
N THR A 59 8.44 14.98 0.83
CA THR A 59 8.51 14.58 2.25
C THR A 59 7.17 14.63 2.97
N THR A 60 6.14 15.18 2.34
CA THR A 60 4.78 15.31 2.91
C THR A 60 3.81 14.47 2.09
N ALA A 61 3.00 13.66 2.77
CA ALA A 61 2.01 12.82 2.10
C ALA A 61 0.87 13.68 1.52
N ASP A 62 0.47 13.38 0.29
CA ASP A 62 -0.73 13.95 -0.35
C ASP A 62 -2.00 13.13 -0.07
N LEU A 63 -1.82 11.93 0.50
CA LEU A 63 -2.88 11.01 0.88
C LEU A 63 -2.46 10.18 2.09
N GLU A 64 -3.28 10.18 3.13
CA GLU A 64 -3.12 9.29 4.28
C GLU A 64 -4.38 8.46 4.49
N LEU A 65 -4.21 7.15 4.66
CA LEU A 65 -5.32 6.21 4.85
C LEU A 65 -4.98 5.21 5.96
N VAL A 66 -6.00 4.78 6.69
CA VAL A 66 -5.93 3.57 7.53
C VAL A 66 -6.73 2.47 6.84
N ILE A 67 -6.08 1.33 6.58
CA ILE A 67 -6.71 0.15 5.98
C ILE A 67 -6.90 -0.87 7.08
N GLU A 68 -8.14 -1.10 7.48
CA GLU A 68 -8.50 -2.05 8.53
C GLU A 68 -8.63 -3.48 8.00
N ALA A 69 -8.59 -4.47 8.90
CA ALA A 69 -8.86 -5.86 8.59
C ALA A 69 -10.14 -6.04 7.76
N GLY A 70 -10.08 -6.90 6.74
CA GLY A 70 -11.17 -7.13 5.79
C GLY A 70 -11.26 -6.12 4.65
N HIS A 71 -10.45 -5.06 4.68
CA HIS A 71 -10.38 -4.05 3.62
C HIS A 71 -9.07 -4.11 2.83
N PHE A 72 -9.02 -3.35 1.73
CA PHE A 72 -7.83 -3.20 0.92
C PHE A 72 -7.67 -1.78 0.38
N GLY A 73 -6.41 -1.38 0.15
CA GLY A 73 -6.02 -0.20 -0.60
C GLY A 73 -5.47 -0.58 -1.98
N ILE A 74 -5.58 0.35 -2.94
CA ILE A 74 -4.99 0.21 -4.28
C ILE A 74 -3.97 1.34 -4.50
N SER A 75 -2.75 0.98 -4.86
CA SER A 75 -1.74 1.91 -5.40
C SER A 75 -1.83 1.87 -6.93
N PRO A 76 -2.09 3.00 -7.61
CA PRO A 76 -1.99 3.06 -9.07
C PRO A 76 -0.53 2.92 -9.51
N PRO A 77 -0.27 2.58 -10.79
CA PRO A 77 1.09 2.48 -11.32
C PRO A 77 1.92 3.72 -11.01
N GLU A 78 3.16 3.49 -10.59
CA GLU A 78 4.19 4.51 -10.38
C GLU A 78 3.89 5.54 -9.27
N LYS A 79 2.77 5.40 -8.54
CA LYS A 79 2.46 6.23 -7.37
C LYS A 79 3.45 5.94 -6.25
N TRP A 80 4.17 6.98 -5.82
CA TRP A 80 5.05 6.93 -4.66
C TRP A 80 4.24 6.76 -3.38
N HIS A 81 4.65 5.80 -2.58
CA HIS A 81 4.01 5.47 -1.31
C HIS A 81 4.96 4.76 -0.35
N GLN A 82 4.52 4.68 0.90
CA GLN A 82 5.05 3.77 1.90
C GLN A 82 3.93 3.33 2.83
N ILE A 83 4.18 2.25 3.58
CA ILE A 83 3.26 1.81 4.63
C ILE A 83 3.83 2.05 6.01
N GLY A 84 2.95 2.18 6.98
CA GLY A 84 3.28 2.20 8.40
C GLY A 84 2.46 1.17 9.16
N VAL A 85 2.99 0.73 10.30
CA VAL A 85 2.22 -0.10 11.24
C VAL A 85 1.22 0.80 11.94
N ALA A 86 -0.07 0.49 11.86
CA ALA A 86 -1.06 1.17 12.70
C ALA A 86 -0.91 0.67 14.14
N ALA A 87 -0.90 1.57 15.11
CA ALA A 87 -1.05 1.18 16.51
C ALA A 87 -2.41 0.49 16.66
N VAL A 88 -2.42 -0.74 17.17
CA VAL A 88 -3.66 -1.39 17.60
C VAL A 88 -4.12 -0.63 18.84
N PRO A 89 -5.30 0.02 18.85
CA PRO A 89 -5.87 0.52 20.09
C PRO A 89 -6.03 -0.68 21.05
N GLN A 90 -5.53 -0.55 22.28
CA GLN A 90 -5.71 -1.55 23.33
C GLN A 90 -7.19 -1.81 23.62
#